data_AF-A0A376YHK4-F1
#
_entry.id   AF-A0A376YHK4-F1
#
_cell.length_a   1.000
_cell.length_b   1.000
_cell.length_c   1.000
_cell.angle_alpha   90.00
_cell.angle_beta   90.00
_cell.angle_gamma   90.00
#
_symmetry.space_group_name_H-M   'P 1'
#
loop_
_entity.id
_entity.type
_entity.pdbx_description
1 polymer ?
#
loop_
_entity_poly.entity_id
_entity_poly.type
_entity_poly.pdbx_seq_one_letter_code
_entity_poly.pdbx_strand_id
1 'polypeptide(L)'
;MHCAAQNLNVHLIGRATKTKIELDQDYIDERLPVAGKEMIYRQVENSFTQPNAAMNIQMLEWALGRNQRLKGDLLELYCGNGNFSLALARNFDRVLATEIAKPSVAAAQYNIAANHIDNVQLFVWRQKNLLRR
;
A
#
# COMPACT_ATOMS: atom_id res chain seq x y z
N MET A 1 5.27 13.10 -24.93
CA MET A 1 6.62 12.86 -25.48
C MET A 1 7.09 11.52 -24.96
N HIS A 2 6.99 10.46 -25.76
CA HIS A 2 7.58 9.16 -25.44
C HIS A 2 9.11 9.32 -25.42
N CYS A 3 9.80 8.77 -24.42
CA CYS A 3 11.25 8.55 -24.47
C CYS A 3 11.54 7.48 -25.55
N ALA A 4 11.41 7.89 -26.82
CA ALA A 4 11.42 7.03 -28.00
C ALA A 4 12.81 6.51 -28.38
N ALA A 5 13.85 6.86 -27.62
CA ALA A 5 15.22 6.52 -28.00
C ALA A 5 15.62 5.07 -27.65
N GLN A 6 14.95 4.38 -26.71
CA GLN A 6 15.40 3.06 -26.22
C GLN A 6 14.30 2.06 -25.78
N ASN A 7 13.01 2.31 -26.03
CA ASN A 7 11.91 1.39 -25.65
C ASN A 7 11.89 1.01 -24.15
N LEU A 8 12.31 1.92 -23.28
CA LEU A 8 12.33 1.71 -21.83
C LEU A 8 10.90 1.85 -21.26
N ASN A 9 10.43 0.82 -20.55
CA ASN A 9 9.16 0.87 -19.82
C ASN A 9 9.36 1.62 -18.49
N VAL A 10 9.48 2.94 -18.56
CA VAL A 10 9.72 3.82 -17.42
C VAL A 10 8.76 5.01 -17.48
N HIS A 11 8.33 5.47 -16.31
CA HIS A 11 7.53 6.69 -16.18
C HIS A 11 8.43 7.87 -15.76
N LEU A 12 8.07 9.08 -16.20
CA LEU A 12 8.82 10.29 -15.89
C LEU A 12 7.92 11.34 -15.25
N ILE A 13 8.46 11.99 -14.22
CA ILE A 13 7.79 13.09 -13.50
C ILE A 13 8.76 14.26 -13.46
N GLY A 14 8.34 15.40 -14.00
CA GLY A 14 9.03 16.68 -13.86
C GLY A 14 8.55 17.40 -12.61
N ARG A 15 9.47 17.80 -11.72
CA ARG A 15 9.15 18.58 -10.52
C ARG A 15 9.91 19.90 -10.47
N ALA A 16 9.20 20.95 -10.11
CA ALA A 16 9.75 22.24 -9.70
C ALA A 16 8.89 22.80 -8.56
N THR A 17 9.27 23.94 -7.97
CA THR A 17 8.47 24.59 -6.94
C THR A 17 7.01 24.75 -7.40
N LYS A 18 6.07 24.16 -6.66
CA LYS A 18 4.61 24.13 -6.95
C LYS A 18 4.21 23.51 -8.30
N THR A 19 5.11 22.79 -8.96
CA THR A 19 4.87 22.20 -10.29
C THR A 19 5.16 20.70 -10.24
N LYS A 20 4.19 19.89 -10.69
CA LYS A 20 4.34 18.45 -10.92
C LYS A 20 3.75 18.17 -12.30
N ILE A 21 4.56 17.63 -13.20
CA ILE A 21 4.14 17.21 -14.54
C ILE A 21 4.40 15.72 -14.64
N GLU A 22 3.33 14.94 -14.66
CA GLU A 22 3.35 13.51 -14.90
C GLU A 22 3.20 13.30 -16.40
N LEU A 23 4.13 12.57 -17.05
CA LEU A 23 3.98 12.29 -18.48
C LEU A 23 2.89 11.24 -18.71
N ASP A 24 2.79 10.24 -17.85
CA ASP A 24 1.80 9.16 -17.92
C ASP A 24 1.12 8.93 -16.56
N GLN A 25 1.92 8.59 -15.54
CA GLN A 25 1.44 8.30 -14.18
C GLN A 25 2.54 8.54 -13.13
N ASP A 26 2.15 8.56 -11.87
CA ASP A 26 3.03 8.79 -10.72
C ASP A 26 3.22 7.57 -9.80
N TYR A 27 2.91 6.37 -10.27
CA TYR A 27 3.01 5.16 -9.47
C TYR A 27 3.58 3.99 -10.26
N ILE A 28 4.01 2.96 -9.53
CA ILE A 28 4.35 1.64 -10.04
C ILE A 28 3.62 0.56 -9.23
N ASP A 29 3.39 -0.61 -9.82
CA ASP A 29 2.85 -1.77 -9.11
C ASP A 29 3.97 -2.77 -8.85
N GLU A 30 4.34 -2.95 -7.58
CA GLU A 30 5.35 -3.91 -7.14
C GLU A 30 4.73 -5.28 -6.87
N ARG A 31 5.42 -6.37 -7.22
CA ARG A 31 5.00 -7.75 -6.97
C ARG A 31 5.94 -8.39 -5.96
N LEU A 32 5.41 -8.72 -4.78
CA LEU A 32 6.18 -9.31 -3.69
C LEU A 32 5.71 -10.75 -3.42
N PRO A 33 6.59 -11.77 -3.47
CA PRO A 33 6.24 -13.11 -3.00
C PRO A 33 6.23 -13.12 -1.46
N VAL A 34 5.05 -13.28 -0.86
CA VAL A 34 4.87 -13.27 0.60
C VAL A 34 4.22 -14.57 1.05
N ALA A 35 4.99 -15.41 1.75
CA ALA A 35 4.55 -16.70 2.29
C ALA A 35 3.86 -17.57 1.21
N GLY A 36 4.48 -17.68 0.03
CA GLY A 36 3.99 -18.52 -1.07
C GLY A 36 2.84 -17.96 -1.91
N LYS A 37 2.34 -16.75 -1.61
CA LYS A 37 1.39 -16.03 -2.47
C LYS A 37 1.99 -14.71 -2.93
N GLU A 38 1.92 -14.46 -4.22
CA GLU A 38 2.31 -13.17 -4.79
C GLU A 38 1.31 -12.08 -4.38
N MET A 39 1.83 -10.93 -3.97
CA MET A 39 1.07 -9.77 -3.54
C MET A 39 1.42 -8.56 -4.39
N ILE A 40 0.40 -7.81 -4.82
CA ILE A 40 0.55 -6.60 -5.64
C ILE A 40 0.45 -5.36 -4.74
N TYR A 41 1.42 -4.47 -4.82
CA TYR A 41 1.45 -3.22 -4.08
C TYR A 41 1.75 -2.03 -5.00
N ARG A 42 0.74 -1.20 -5.24
CA ARG A 42 0.88 0.12 -5.82
C ARG A 42 1.68 1.02 -4.89
N GLN A 43 2.76 1.57 -5.44
CA GLN A 43 3.65 2.53 -4.81
C GLN A 43 3.52 3.86 -5.55
N VAL A 44 2.98 4.86 -4.87
CA VAL A 44 2.81 6.21 -5.43
C VAL A 44 4.04 7.03 -5.09
N GLU A 45 4.54 7.79 -6.06
CA GLU A 45 5.66 8.70 -5.87
C GLU A 45 5.37 9.70 -4.74
N ASN A 46 6.42 10.01 -3.97
CA ASN A 46 6.33 10.86 -2.78
C ASN A 46 5.40 10.30 -1.66
N SER A 47 5.02 9.03 -1.73
CA SER A 47 4.40 8.27 -0.63
C SER A 47 5.41 7.31 -0.01
N PHE A 48 5.23 6.97 1.26
CA PHE A 48 6.15 6.07 1.97
C PHE A 48 6.02 4.63 1.46
N THR A 49 7.17 3.98 1.25
CA THR A 49 7.31 2.54 0.96
C THR A 49 8.49 1.98 1.74
N GLN A 50 8.52 0.66 1.93
CA GLN A 50 9.70 0.02 2.50
C GLN A 50 10.84 0.06 1.47
N PRO A 51 11.98 0.70 1.76
CA PRO A 51 13.02 0.94 0.75
C PRO A 51 13.79 -0.32 0.35
N ASN A 52 13.65 -1.40 1.13
CA ASN A 52 14.27 -2.70 0.85
C ASN A 52 13.17 -3.76 0.74
N ALA A 53 12.82 -4.13 -0.49
CA ALA A 53 11.78 -5.12 -0.78
C ALA A 53 12.08 -6.50 -0.18
N ALA A 54 13.35 -6.94 -0.19
CA ALA A 54 13.74 -8.23 0.37
C ALA A 54 13.54 -8.28 1.90
N MET A 55 13.84 -7.17 2.59
CA MET A 55 13.56 -7.05 4.02
C MET A 55 12.05 -6.92 4.28
N ASN A 56 11.32 -6.20 3.41
CA ASN A 56 9.88 -6.08 3.54
C ASN A 56 9.19 -7.45 3.48
N ILE A 57 9.57 -8.31 2.53
CA ILE A 57 9.08 -9.70 2.45
C ILE A 57 9.29 -10.42 3.79
N GLN A 58 10.50 -10.36 4.35
CA GLN A 58 10.81 -11.00 5.63
C GLN A 58 9.98 -10.43 6.79
N MET A 59 9.76 -9.11 6.82
CA MET A 59 8.91 -8.45 7.83
C MET A 59 7.46 -8.93 7.75
N LEU A 60 6.91 -9.01 6.53
CA LEU A 60 5.55 -9.48 6.28
C LEU A 60 5.39 -10.95 6.68
N GLU A 61 6.34 -11.81 6.29
CA GLU A 61 6.34 -13.23 6.63
C GLU A 61 6.50 -13.48 8.13
N TRP A 62 7.37 -12.70 8.79
CA TRP A 62 7.53 -12.75 10.24
C TRP A 62 6.22 -12.38 10.95
N ALA A 63 5.58 -11.28 10.57
CA ALA A 63 4.33 -10.82 11.16
C ALA A 63 3.19 -11.84 10.93
N LEU A 64 3.09 -12.37 9.71
CA LEU A 64 2.17 -13.48 9.39
C LEU A 64 2.39 -14.67 10.31
N GLY A 65 3.64 -15.09 10.51
CA GLY A 65 3.98 -16.23 11.37
C GLY A 65 3.70 -16.02 12.86
N ARG A 66 3.75 -14.78 13.36
CA ARG A 66 3.42 -14.47 14.77
C ARG A 66 1.91 -14.47 15.05
N ASN A 67 1.09 -14.23 14.03
CA ASN A 67 -0.34 -13.98 14.22
C ASN A 67 -1.24 -15.19 13.88
N GLN A 68 -0.69 -16.33 13.45
CA GLN A 68 -1.47 -17.50 12.99
C GLN A 68 -2.43 -18.09 14.03
N ARG A 69 -2.16 -17.87 15.34
CA ARG A 69 -2.98 -18.40 16.44
C ARG A 69 -3.91 -17.35 17.06
N LEU A 70 -3.83 -16.10 16.60
CA LEU A 70 -4.72 -15.05 17.06
C LEU A 70 -6.12 -15.28 16.46
N LYS A 71 -7.13 -14.77 17.14
CA LYS A 71 -8.53 -14.84 16.72
C LYS A 71 -9.15 -13.45 16.74
N GLY A 72 -10.15 -13.23 15.90
CA GLY A 72 -10.88 -11.96 15.82
C GLY A 72 -10.35 -11.03 14.72
N ASP A 73 -10.52 -9.74 14.96
CA ASP A 73 -10.26 -8.67 13.99
C ASP A 73 -8.90 -7.98 14.23
N LEU A 74 -8.33 -7.38 13.18
CA LEU A 74 -7.10 -6.56 13.23
C LEU A 74 -7.43 -5.07 13.05
N LEU A 75 -6.74 -4.21 13.81
CA LEU A 75 -6.71 -2.76 13.59
C LEU A 75 -5.28 -2.33 13.23
N GLU A 76 -5.10 -1.69 12.07
CA GLU A 76 -3.83 -1.05 11.69
C GLU A 76 -3.98 0.48 11.63
N LEU A 77 -3.02 1.17 12.24
CA LEU A 77 -2.94 2.63 12.25
C LEU A 77 -1.86 3.09 11.28
N TYR A 78 -2.16 4.09 10.46
CA TYR A 78 -1.25 4.65 9.44
C TYR A 78 -0.73 3.58 8.48
N CYS A 79 -1.66 2.84 7.87
CA CYS A 79 -1.35 1.66 7.06
C CYS A 79 -0.66 1.98 5.72
N GLY A 80 -0.50 3.25 5.34
CA GLY A 80 0.11 3.64 4.07
C GLY A 80 -0.66 3.07 2.89
N ASN A 81 0.03 2.34 2.01
CA ASN A 81 -0.58 1.63 0.87
C ASN A 81 -1.15 0.24 1.25
N GLY A 82 -1.28 -0.06 2.55
CA GLY A 82 -1.83 -1.32 3.06
C GLY A 82 -0.82 -2.46 3.19
N ASN A 83 0.48 -2.17 3.23
CA ASN A 83 1.56 -3.18 3.23
C ASN A 83 1.31 -4.36 4.18
N PHE A 84 1.10 -4.08 5.48
CA PHE A 84 0.85 -5.12 6.48
C PHE A 84 -0.61 -5.60 6.50
N SER A 85 -1.58 -4.69 6.48
CA SER A 85 -3.02 -5.01 6.48
C SER A 85 -3.37 -6.09 5.46
N LEU A 86 -2.89 -5.95 4.23
CA LEU A 86 -3.21 -6.87 3.14
C LEU A 86 -2.54 -8.23 3.30
N ALA A 87 -1.29 -8.25 3.78
CA ALA A 87 -0.60 -9.50 4.05
C ALA A 87 -1.26 -10.24 5.22
N LEU A 88 -1.56 -9.52 6.30
CA LEU A 88 -2.10 -10.06 7.55
C LEU A 88 -3.59 -10.44 7.45
N ALA A 89 -4.33 -9.91 6.47
CA ALA A 89 -5.75 -10.20 6.26
C ALA A 89 -6.12 -11.69 6.25
N ARG A 90 -5.17 -12.57 5.90
CA ARG A 90 -5.35 -14.03 5.89
C ARG A 90 -5.50 -14.65 7.29
N ASN A 91 -5.04 -13.95 8.33
CA ASN A 91 -5.02 -14.46 9.71
C ASN A 91 -6.15 -13.89 10.59
N PHE A 92 -6.98 -12.99 10.07
CA PHE A 92 -8.01 -12.28 10.84
C PHE A 92 -9.35 -12.35 10.14
N ASP A 93 -10.43 -12.29 10.92
CA ASP A 93 -11.80 -12.33 10.38
C ASP A 93 -12.08 -11.07 9.56
N ARG A 94 -11.74 -9.90 10.11
CA ARG A 94 -11.76 -8.60 9.43
C ARG A 94 -10.53 -7.78 9.80
N VAL A 95 -10.15 -6.86 8.91
CA VAL A 95 -9.09 -5.88 9.14
C VAL A 95 -9.66 -4.48 8.95
N LEU A 96 -9.56 -3.64 9.97
CA LEU A 96 -9.79 -2.21 9.87
C LEU A 96 -8.45 -1.51 9.75
N ALA A 97 -8.18 -0.91 8.60
CA ALA A 97 -6.94 -0.21 8.31
C ALA A 97 -7.21 1.28 8.20
N THR A 98 -6.37 2.10 8.82
CA THR A 98 -6.60 3.55 8.87
C THR A 98 -5.45 4.35 8.29
N GLU A 99 -5.76 5.41 7.55
CA GLU A 99 -4.77 6.27 6.90
C GLU A 99 -5.32 7.69 6.72
N ILE A 100 -4.44 8.69 6.71
CA ILE A 100 -4.75 10.12 6.51
C ILE A 100 -4.39 10.57 5.09
N ALA A 101 -3.26 10.10 4.56
CA ALA A 101 -2.74 10.51 3.27
C ALA A 101 -3.61 9.95 2.13
N LYS A 102 -4.32 10.85 1.43
CA LYS A 102 -5.22 10.47 0.32
C LYS A 102 -4.54 9.63 -0.78
N PRO A 103 -3.30 9.93 -1.23
CA PRO A 103 -2.63 9.09 -2.23
C PRO A 103 -2.39 7.67 -1.70
N SER A 104 -1.98 7.53 -0.44
CA SER A 104 -1.79 6.24 0.22
C SER A 104 -3.10 5.45 0.33
N VAL A 105 -4.21 6.11 0.69
CA VAL A 105 -5.54 5.49 0.70
C VAL A 105 -5.93 4.98 -0.67
N ALA A 106 -5.74 5.77 -1.72
CA ALA A 106 -6.07 5.36 -3.09
C ALA A 106 -5.22 4.16 -3.53
N ALA A 107 -3.92 4.15 -3.19
CA ALA A 107 -3.04 3.01 -3.42
C ALA A 107 -3.51 1.77 -2.65
N ALA A 108 -3.86 1.92 -1.37
CA ALA A 108 -4.37 0.82 -0.55
C ALA A 108 -5.68 0.25 -1.09
N GLN A 109 -6.63 1.09 -1.53
CA GLN A 109 -7.88 0.64 -2.16
C GLN A 109 -7.62 -0.14 -3.44
N TYR A 110 -6.71 0.34 -4.28
CA TYR A 110 -6.29 -0.42 -5.46
C TYR A 110 -5.67 -1.76 -5.07
N ASN A 111 -4.80 -1.79 -4.06
CA ASN A 111 -4.14 -3.01 -3.61
C ASN A 111 -5.12 -4.03 -3.02
N ILE A 112 -6.16 -3.60 -2.31
CA ILE A 112 -7.26 -4.48 -1.87
C ILE A 112 -7.88 -5.20 -3.07
N ALA A 113 -8.26 -4.43 -4.09
CA ALA A 113 -8.89 -4.97 -5.30
C ALA A 113 -7.94 -5.87 -6.10
N ALA A 114 -6.69 -5.45 -6.30
CA ALA A 114 -5.69 -6.19 -7.08
C ALA A 114 -5.29 -7.53 -6.45
N ASN A 115 -5.40 -7.66 -5.13
CA ASN A 115 -5.10 -8.91 -4.41
C ASN A 115 -6.33 -9.79 -4.11
N HIS A 116 -7.51 -9.35 -4.54
CA HIS A 116 -8.81 -10.00 -4.27
C HIS A 116 -9.01 -10.25 -2.77
N ILE A 117 -8.91 -9.19 -1.97
CA ILE A 117 -9.09 -9.25 -0.52
C ILE A 117 -10.43 -8.62 -0.14
N ASP A 118 -11.30 -9.40 0.49
CA ASP A 118 -12.68 -8.97 0.77
C ASP A 118 -12.89 -8.51 2.23
N ASN A 119 -11.96 -8.85 3.14
CA ASN A 119 -12.12 -8.62 4.57
C ASN A 119 -11.30 -7.44 5.12
N VAL A 120 -10.78 -6.56 4.26
CA VAL A 120 -10.05 -5.35 4.66
C VAL A 120 -10.92 -4.12 4.38
N GLN A 121 -11.20 -3.33 5.41
CA GLN A 121 -11.90 -2.05 5.30
C GLN A 121 -10.94 -0.90 5.59
N LEU A 122 -10.87 0.06 4.66
CA LEU A 122 -10.09 1.29 4.84
C LEU A 122 -10.95 2.40 5.45
N PHE A 123 -10.44 3.03 6.50
CA PHE A 123 -11.00 4.21 7.11
C PHE A 123 -10.08 5.42 6.92
N VAL A 124 -10.58 6.44 6.23
CA VAL A 124 -9.83 7.68 6.01
C VAL A 124 -10.07 8.63 7.19
N TRP A 125 -9.05 8.83 8.02
CA TRP A 125 -9.15 9.81 9.10
C TRP A 125 -9.17 11.21 8.52
N ARG A 126 -10.26 11.94 8.82
CA ARG A 126 -10.31 13.39 8.66
C ARG A 126 -9.91 14.01 9.99
N GLN A 127 -8.96 14.95 9.96
CA GLN A 127 -8.46 15.69 11.13
C GLN A 127 -9.57 16.32 12.01
N LYS A 128 -10.78 16.52 11.47
CA LYS A 128 -11.96 17.02 12.20
C LYS A 128 -12.63 16.02 13.14
N ASN A 129 -12.26 14.73 13.12
CA ASN A 129 -12.96 13.69 13.86
C ASN A 129 -12.40 13.44 15.28
N LEU A 130 -11.29 14.10 15.67
CA LEU A 130 -10.62 13.86 16.97
C LEU A 130 -11.07 14.79 18.11
N LEU A 131 -11.80 15.89 17.81
CA LEU A 131 -12.14 16.93 18.80
C LEU A 131 -13.62 17.29 18.88
N ARG A 132 -14.52 16.41 18.43
CA ARG A 132 -15.93 16.52 18.84
C ARG A 132 -16.14 15.71 20.10
N ARG A 133 -15.83 16.35 21.23
CA ARG A 133 -16.55 16.08 22.48
C ARG A 133 -17.98 16.57 22.34
#